data_AF-A0A925VBV3-F1
#
_entry.id   AF-A0A925VBV3-F1
#
_cell.length_a   1.000
_cell.length_b   1.000
_cell.length_c   1.000
_cell.angle_alpha   90.00
_cell.angle_beta   90.00
_cell.angle_gamma   90.00
#
_symmetry.space_group_name_H-M   'P 1'
#
loop_
_entity.id
_entity.type
_entity.pdbx_description
1 polymer ?
#
loop_
_entity_poly.entity_id
_entity_poly.type
_entity_poly.pdbx_seq_one_letter_code
_entity_poly.pdbx_strand_id
1 'polypeptide(L)'
;MHSTITSRVCLPLSLVVALGPAACFSPERARDTSGDTSGSTGVSASTGVDTPTTGSSSGLGSDAGDGEPSTGADTTGTTSAATDETDTQTHDGSSGPAETSTSEGTSTGSSDDGSDGGACSDAQECPPPPGWPCEQAVCIDARCVLVPARLGLGCDDGSFCTLEDVCDGRGACIGGGDPCPASDGDGDCSESCDEVTDTCTADDAAGTPCDDGLFCTATDRCNGAGSCLGADDPCPGPDGDPDCSESCDEASDACDGDDPSGSDCGGVCNTCDVNGSCDVFRPGQCP
;
A
#
# COMPACT_ATOMS: atom_id res chain seq x y z
N MET A 1 -67.04 -8.30 -8.31
CA MET A 1 -66.46 -8.69 -7.01
C MET A 1 -64.96 -8.70 -7.21
N HIS A 2 -64.24 -7.84 -6.49
CA HIS A 2 -62.82 -7.92 -6.08
C HIS A 2 -62.42 -6.50 -5.66
N SER A 3 -62.53 -6.28 -4.34
CA SER A 3 -62.13 -5.06 -3.64
C SER A 3 -60.61 -4.98 -3.56
N THR A 4 -60.03 -3.83 -3.89
CA THR A 4 -58.62 -3.54 -3.65
C THR A 4 -58.51 -2.72 -2.36
N ILE A 5 -57.83 -3.29 -1.37
CA ILE A 5 -57.60 -2.72 -0.03
C ILE A 5 -56.39 -1.78 -0.11
N THR A 6 -56.61 -0.49 0.10
CA THR A 6 -55.54 0.51 0.27
C THR A 6 -55.05 0.46 1.72
N SER A 7 -53.88 -0.12 1.95
CA SER A 7 -53.22 -0.12 3.27
C SER A 7 -52.45 1.18 3.47
N ARG A 8 -52.89 1.98 4.45
CA ARG A 8 -52.17 3.18 4.93
C ARG A 8 -51.16 2.75 5.98
N VAL A 9 -49.87 2.94 5.69
CA VAL A 9 -48.81 2.86 6.70
C VAL A 9 -48.58 4.27 7.25
N CYS A 10 -48.85 4.45 8.54
CA CYS A 10 -48.46 5.64 9.30
C CYS A 10 -46.97 5.52 9.67
N LEU A 11 -46.15 6.50 9.29
CA LEU A 11 -44.81 6.70 9.85
C LEU A 11 -44.89 7.67 11.05
N PRO A 12 -44.20 7.39 12.17
CA PRO A 12 -44.27 8.24 13.35
C PRO A 12 -43.43 9.51 13.21
N LEU A 13 -44.01 10.56 13.78
CA LEU A 13 -43.54 11.92 13.92
C LEU A 13 -42.41 11.99 14.95
N SER A 14 -41.17 12.24 14.54
CA SER A 14 -40.11 12.86 15.36
C SER A 14 -38.88 13.13 14.50
N LEU A 15 -38.63 14.40 14.16
CA LEU A 15 -37.37 15.13 14.39
C LEU A 15 -37.43 16.47 13.63
N VAL A 16 -37.75 17.53 14.36
CA VAL A 16 -37.68 18.92 13.91
C VAL A 16 -36.32 19.46 14.34
N VAL A 17 -35.38 19.63 13.41
CA VAL A 17 -34.21 20.51 13.59
C VAL A 17 -33.90 21.23 12.26
N ALA A 18 -34.11 22.55 12.30
CA ALA A 18 -33.48 23.63 11.55
C ALA A 18 -33.04 23.43 10.08
N LEU A 19 -33.85 23.94 9.15
CA LEU A 19 -33.39 24.41 7.83
C LEU A 19 -33.58 25.92 7.76
N GLY A 20 -32.47 26.65 7.63
CA GLY A 20 -32.44 28.09 7.32
C GLY A 20 -32.90 28.37 5.88
N PRO A 21 -33.13 29.65 5.52
CA PRO A 21 -33.81 29.99 4.28
C PRO A 21 -32.95 29.71 3.04
N ALA A 22 -33.60 29.03 2.09
CA ALA A 22 -33.11 28.75 0.75
C ALA A 22 -32.71 30.01 -0.01
N ALA A 23 -31.47 30.05 -0.48
CA ALA A 23 -31.09 30.90 -1.59
C ALA A 23 -31.58 30.26 -2.89
N CYS A 24 -32.46 30.97 -3.59
CA CYS A 24 -32.91 30.64 -4.94
C CYS A 24 -31.71 30.65 -5.91
N PHE A 25 -31.49 29.56 -6.63
CA PHE A 25 -30.67 29.55 -7.83
C PHE A 25 -31.56 29.17 -9.02
N SER A 26 -31.87 30.15 -9.87
CA SER A 26 -32.48 29.93 -11.18
C SER A 26 -31.38 29.67 -12.22
N PRO A 27 -31.57 28.73 -13.17
CA PRO A 27 -30.68 28.58 -14.31
C PRO A 27 -31.20 29.43 -15.48
N GLU A 28 -30.44 30.44 -15.91
CA GLU A 28 -30.73 31.18 -17.14
C GLU A 28 -29.48 31.25 -18.03
N ARG A 29 -29.59 30.56 -19.17
CA ARG A 29 -29.20 30.95 -20.53
C ARG A 29 -27.76 31.39 -20.84
N ALA A 30 -27.15 30.57 -21.69
CA ALA A 30 -26.05 30.90 -22.59
C ALA A 30 -26.28 32.20 -23.39
N ARG A 31 -25.22 33.01 -23.48
CA ARG A 31 -25.05 34.03 -24.52
C ARG A 31 -23.61 34.00 -25.04
N ASP A 32 -23.50 33.75 -26.33
CA ASP A 32 -22.36 34.04 -27.18
C ASP A 32 -21.96 35.51 -27.10
N THR A 33 -20.66 35.77 -27.05
CA THR A 33 -20.07 37.06 -27.46
C THR A 33 -18.85 36.81 -28.32
N SER A 34 -19.06 36.96 -29.62
CA SER A 34 -18.04 37.24 -30.64
C SER A 34 -17.45 38.64 -30.38
N GLY A 35 -16.13 38.78 -30.50
CA GLY A 35 -15.45 40.06 -30.40
C GLY A 35 -14.04 39.97 -30.99
N ASP A 36 -13.90 40.51 -32.19
CA ASP A 36 -12.71 40.52 -33.04
C ASP A 36 -11.44 41.07 -32.38
N THR A 37 -10.29 40.46 -32.71
CA THR A 37 -9.00 41.16 -32.73
C THR A 37 -8.26 40.83 -34.03
N SER A 38 -8.26 41.80 -34.95
CA SER A 38 -7.34 41.90 -36.08
C SER A 38 -6.28 42.95 -35.76
N GLY A 39 -5.02 42.70 -36.11
CA GLY A 39 -3.99 43.74 -36.10
C GLY A 39 -2.55 43.26 -36.09
N SER A 40 -2.09 42.73 -37.22
CA SER A 40 -0.69 42.42 -37.51
C SER A 40 0.15 43.67 -37.81
N THR A 41 1.38 43.73 -37.30
CA THR A 41 2.63 44.21 -37.94
C THR A 41 3.77 43.72 -37.04
N GLY A 42 4.98 43.36 -37.46
CA GLY A 42 5.66 43.37 -38.73
C GLY A 42 7.08 42.80 -38.48
N VAL A 43 7.65 42.25 -39.55
CA VAL A 43 8.90 41.49 -39.65
C VAL A 43 10.14 42.34 -39.38
N SER A 44 11.19 41.76 -38.78
CA SER A 44 12.59 41.90 -39.24
C SER A 44 13.54 40.95 -38.51
N ALA A 45 14.19 40.10 -39.29
CA ALA A 45 15.27 39.22 -38.89
C ALA A 45 16.61 39.99 -38.76
N SER A 46 17.49 39.53 -37.86
CA SER A 46 18.93 39.69 -38.03
C SER A 46 19.70 38.58 -37.30
N THR A 47 20.85 38.28 -37.87
CA THR A 47 21.74 37.10 -37.77
C THR A 47 22.83 37.21 -36.70
N GLY A 48 23.39 36.06 -36.28
CA GLY A 48 24.69 35.88 -35.58
C GLY A 48 24.55 34.88 -34.44
N VAL A 49 25.00 33.62 -34.50
CA VAL A 49 26.40 33.10 -34.54
C VAL A 49 27.30 33.74 -33.49
N ASP A 50 27.50 33.05 -32.36
CA ASP A 50 28.84 32.70 -31.82
C ASP A 50 28.77 31.67 -30.67
N THR A 51 29.82 30.85 -30.63
CA THR A 51 30.13 29.62 -29.88
C THR A 51 30.16 29.68 -28.34
N PRO A 52 30.14 28.51 -27.64
CA PRO A 52 30.30 28.41 -26.20
C PRO A 52 31.79 28.42 -25.79
N THR A 53 32.13 29.26 -24.81
CA THR A 53 33.47 29.32 -24.21
C THR A 53 33.53 28.41 -22.98
N THR A 54 34.52 27.51 -23.01
CA THR A 54 35.01 26.65 -21.93
C THR A 54 35.55 27.45 -20.73
N GLY A 55 35.30 26.95 -19.52
CA GLY A 55 35.96 27.43 -18.29
C GLY A 55 36.16 26.31 -17.28
N SER A 56 37.36 25.75 -17.26
CA SER A 56 37.87 24.82 -16.23
C SER A 56 38.54 25.61 -15.11
N SER A 57 38.34 25.23 -13.85
CA SER A 57 39.40 25.31 -12.83
C SER A 57 39.03 24.55 -11.55
N SER A 58 39.70 23.43 -11.31
CA SER A 58 40.05 22.95 -9.96
C SER A 58 41.28 22.04 -10.10
N GLY A 59 42.46 22.58 -9.80
CA GLY A 59 43.68 21.81 -9.52
C GLY A 59 43.74 21.51 -8.02
N LEU A 60 44.11 20.29 -7.59
CA LEU A 60 45.46 19.71 -7.42
C LEU A 60 45.91 19.75 -5.94
N GLY A 61 46.30 18.57 -5.44
CA GLY A 61 46.96 18.29 -4.14
C GLY A 61 46.37 17.03 -3.51
N SER A 62 46.77 15.80 -3.87
CA SER A 62 48.05 15.07 -3.69
C SER A 62 48.23 14.39 -2.33
N ASP A 63 48.76 13.16 -2.40
CA ASP A 63 49.35 12.28 -1.36
C ASP A 63 48.37 11.27 -0.72
N ALA A 64 48.26 10.01 -1.18
CA ALA A 64 49.21 8.88 -1.26
C ALA A 64 49.52 8.21 0.09
N GLY A 65 49.24 6.90 0.18
CA GLY A 65 49.63 6.06 1.33
C GLY A 65 49.04 4.65 1.29
N ASP A 66 49.59 3.79 0.42
CA ASP A 66 49.42 2.34 0.41
C ASP A 66 49.87 1.67 1.74
N GLY A 67 49.22 0.57 2.12
CA GLY A 67 49.70 -0.28 3.23
C GLY A 67 48.80 -1.46 3.61
N GLU A 68 48.77 -2.51 2.78
CA GLU A 68 48.59 -3.90 3.22
C GLU A 68 49.99 -4.57 3.38
N PRO A 69 50.19 -5.78 3.95
CA PRO A 69 49.26 -6.70 4.64
C PRO A 69 49.84 -7.41 5.91
N SER A 70 49.01 -8.31 6.48
CA SER A 70 49.33 -9.63 7.09
C SER A 70 49.81 -9.78 8.55
N THR A 71 49.01 -10.54 9.33
CA THR A 71 49.31 -11.70 10.23
C THR A 71 48.08 -11.91 11.13
N GLY A 72 47.39 -13.05 11.29
CA GLY A 72 47.77 -14.46 11.24
C GLY A 72 47.79 -15.05 12.66
N ALA A 73 46.72 -15.76 13.08
CA ALA A 73 46.66 -16.88 14.05
C ALA A 73 45.20 -17.12 14.53
N ASP A 74 44.54 -18.25 14.20
CA ASP A 74 44.52 -19.55 14.92
C ASP A 74 43.65 -19.50 16.19
N THR A 75 42.72 -20.39 16.57
CA THR A 75 42.24 -21.78 16.27
C THR A 75 40.78 -21.80 16.84
N THR A 76 39.82 -22.66 16.52
CA THR A 76 39.73 -24.14 16.53
C THR A 76 38.45 -24.56 15.82
N GLY A 77 38.52 -25.59 14.97
CA GLY A 77 37.34 -26.27 14.45
C GLY A 77 36.68 -27.17 15.50
N THR A 78 35.39 -27.44 15.29
CA THR A 78 34.79 -28.73 15.65
C THR A 78 33.73 -29.08 14.61
N THR A 79 34.08 -30.06 13.79
CA THR A 79 33.19 -30.91 13.01
C THR A 79 32.39 -31.80 13.96
N SER A 80 31.08 -31.95 13.73
CA SER A 80 30.26 -33.15 13.98
C SER A 80 28.80 -32.80 13.63
N ALA A 81 27.95 -33.65 13.11
CA ALA A 81 28.05 -34.91 12.38
C ALA A 81 26.60 -35.16 11.93
N ALA A 82 26.42 -35.65 10.71
CA ALA A 82 25.13 -36.16 10.25
C ALA A 82 24.84 -37.50 10.93
N THR A 83 23.59 -37.68 11.36
CA THR A 83 22.89 -38.95 11.61
C THR A 83 21.47 -38.68 11.09
N ASP A 84 21.03 -39.12 9.91
CA ASP A 84 20.84 -40.51 9.46
C ASP A 84 20.40 -41.44 10.59
N GLU A 85 19.11 -41.41 10.88
CA GLU A 85 18.40 -42.53 11.51
C GLU A 85 17.09 -42.69 10.73
N THR A 86 17.07 -43.72 9.90
CA THR A 86 15.87 -44.36 9.36
C THR A 86 15.05 -44.95 10.51
N ASP A 87 13.75 -44.65 10.60
CA ASP A 87 12.83 -45.54 11.29
C ASP A 87 11.59 -45.82 10.43
N THR A 88 11.52 -47.08 10.04
CA THR A 88 10.43 -47.72 9.31
C THR A 88 9.60 -48.41 10.37
N GLN A 89 8.37 -47.99 10.62
CA GLN A 89 7.50 -48.70 11.56
C GLN A 89 6.16 -49.09 10.93
N THR A 90 6.25 -50.21 10.23
CA THR A 90 5.38 -51.41 10.29
C THR A 90 3.92 -51.27 10.70
N HIS A 91 3.07 -51.71 9.77
CA HIS A 91 1.75 -52.29 9.96
C HIS A 91 1.74 -53.53 10.89
N ASP A 92 0.80 -53.56 11.83
CA ASP A 92 0.09 -54.74 12.40
C ASP A 92 -1.15 -54.15 13.12
N GLY A 93 -2.40 -54.57 12.97
CA GLY A 93 -2.95 -55.91 12.74
C GLY A 93 -3.83 -56.31 13.94
N SER A 94 -5.15 -56.09 13.88
CA SER A 94 -6.20 -56.89 14.59
C SER A 94 -7.60 -56.29 14.37
N SER A 95 -8.47 -56.94 13.60
CA SER A 95 -9.45 -57.98 14.01
C SER A 95 -10.61 -57.40 14.84
N GLY A 96 -11.74 -56.98 14.25
CA GLY A 96 -12.95 -57.79 13.94
C GLY A 96 -14.18 -57.22 14.71
N PRO A 97 -15.44 -57.60 14.43
CA PRO A 97 -15.89 -58.74 13.62
C PRO A 97 -16.72 -58.36 12.38
N ALA A 98 -16.86 -59.39 11.54
CA ALA A 98 -17.74 -59.47 10.39
C ALA A 98 -19.22 -59.45 10.78
N GLU A 99 -20.04 -58.82 9.96
CA GLU A 99 -21.45 -59.20 9.80
C GLU A 99 -21.78 -59.35 8.32
N THR A 100 -22.66 -60.31 8.07
CA THR A 100 -22.81 -61.07 6.84
C THR A 100 -23.74 -60.38 5.83
N SER A 101 -23.48 -60.71 4.57
CA SER A 101 -24.12 -60.25 3.33
C SER A 101 -25.65 -60.31 3.28
N THR A 102 -26.25 -59.31 2.62
CA THR A 102 -27.33 -59.55 1.65
C THR A 102 -27.17 -58.61 0.46
N SER A 103 -27.00 -59.24 -0.70
CA SER A 103 -26.99 -58.72 -2.06
C SER A 103 -28.28 -57.99 -2.44
N GLU A 104 -28.17 -56.98 -3.30
CA GLU A 104 -28.80 -56.89 -4.63
C GLU A 104 -28.69 -55.44 -5.13
N GLY A 105 -27.83 -55.24 -6.12
CA GLY A 105 -27.56 -53.94 -6.72
C GLY A 105 -26.86 -54.15 -8.04
N THR A 106 -27.64 -54.66 -9.00
CA THR A 106 -27.41 -54.71 -10.43
C THR A 106 -26.26 -53.84 -10.92
N SER A 107 -25.10 -54.46 -11.14
CA SER A 107 -24.03 -53.93 -11.96
C SER A 107 -24.46 -54.01 -13.43
N THR A 108 -25.21 -53.01 -13.89
CA THR A 108 -25.20 -52.65 -15.31
C THR A 108 -23.93 -51.85 -15.54
N GLY A 109 -23.02 -52.44 -16.31
CA GLY A 109 -21.71 -51.86 -16.56
C GLY A 109 -21.78 -50.54 -17.29
N SER A 110 -20.76 -49.73 -17.02
CA SER A 110 -20.03 -49.02 -18.06
C SER A 110 -18.56 -49.12 -17.72
N SER A 111 -17.88 -50.00 -18.44
CA SER A 111 -16.44 -49.91 -18.62
C SER A 111 -16.20 -48.75 -19.57
N ASP A 112 -16.01 -47.55 -19.05
CA ASP A 112 -15.50 -46.43 -19.84
C ASP A 112 -14.11 -46.07 -19.32
N ASP A 113 -13.15 -46.85 -19.82
CA ASP A 113 -11.73 -46.54 -19.86
C ASP A 113 -11.51 -45.57 -21.05
N GLY A 114 -11.34 -44.28 -20.78
CA GLY A 114 -10.82 -43.31 -21.77
C GLY A 114 -11.63 -42.03 -21.95
N SER A 115 -11.19 -40.96 -21.28
CA SER A 115 -10.94 -39.59 -21.78
C SER A 115 -11.91 -38.80 -22.67
N ASP A 116 -13.10 -39.30 -23.00
CA ASP A 116 -14.12 -38.54 -23.71
C ASP A 116 -15.23 -38.21 -22.70
N GLY A 117 -15.43 -36.92 -22.39
CA GLY A 117 -16.39 -36.44 -21.38
C GLY A 117 -17.68 -37.25 -21.38
N GLY A 118 -17.88 -38.02 -20.31
CA GLY A 118 -18.83 -39.14 -20.27
C GLY A 118 -20.25 -38.74 -20.66
N ALA A 119 -20.99 -39.71 -21.19
CA ALA A 119 -22.41 -39.53 -21.42
C ALA A 119 -23.12 -39.27 -20.09
N CYS A 120 -23.94 -38.22 -20.03
CA CYS A 120 -24.67 -37.80 -18.83
C CYS A 120 -26.18 -37.75 -19.08
N SER A 121 -26.97 -37.90 -18.02
CA SER A 121 -28.44 -37.73 -18.06
C SER A 121 -28.89 -36.48 -17.30
N ASP A 122 -28.12 -36.09 -16.28
CA ASP A 122 -28.24 -34.85 -15.51
C ASP A 122 -26.86 -34.31 -15.10
N ALA A 123 -26.84 -33.17 -14.41
CA ALA A 123 -25.60 -32.49 -14.03
C ALA A 123 -24.82 -33.21 -12.91
N GLN A 124 -25.45 -34.12 -12.16
CA GLN A 124 -24.80 -34.84 -11.06
C GLN A 124 -23.84 -35.93 -11.57
N GLU A 125 -24.04 -36.40 -12.80
CA GLU A 125 -23.11 -37.29 -13.49
C GLU A 125 -21.89 -36.57 -14.09
N CYS A 126 -21.83 -35.24 -14.00
CA CYS A 126 -20.72 -34.43 -14.46
C CYS A 126 -19.94 -33.87 -13.26
N PRO A 127 -18.89 -34.56 -12.77
CA PRO A 127 -18.09 -34.06 -11.66
C PRO A 127 -17.40 -32.74 -12.07
N PRO A 128 -17.30 -31.75 -11.16
CA PRO A 128 -16.55 -30.53 -11.43
C PRO A 128 -15.06 -30.85 -11.62
N PRO A 129 -14.35 -30.13 -12.49
CA PRO A 129 -12.92 -30.32 -12.70
C PRO A 129 -12.12 -30.00 -11.43
N PRO A 130 -11.11 -30.80 -11.05
CA PRO A 130 -10.21 -30.46 -9.95
C PRO A 130 -9.33 -29.26 -10.33
N GLY A 131 -9.18 -28.30 -9.42
CA GLY A 131 -8.30 -27.14 -9.60
C GLY A 131 -8.91 -25.97 -10.39
N TRP A 132 -10.18 -26.04 -10.78
CA TRP A 132 -10.88 -24.95 -11.49
C TRP A 132 -12.20 -24.63 -10.77
N PRO A 133 -12.15 -23.89 -9.64
CA PRO A 133 -13.32 -23.66 -8.80
C PRO A 133 -14.43 -22.84 -9.47
N CYS A 134 -14.10 -22.10 -10.54
CA CYS A 134 -15.04 -21.28 -11.29
C CYS A 134 -15.52 -21.88 -12.62
N GLU A 135 -15.38 -23.20 -12.76
CA GLU A 135 -15.94 -23.96 -13.86
C GLU A 135 -16.92 -25.00 -13.32
N GLN A 136 -18.07 -25.12 -13.96
CA GLN A 136 -19.07 -26.12 -13.62
C GLN A 136 -19.31 -27.02 -14.83
N ALA A 137 -19.37 -28.32 -14.59
CA ALA A 137 -19.73 -29.27 -15.62
C ALA A 137 -21.27 -29.41 -15.64
N VAL A 138 -21.87 -29.11 -16.78
CA VAL A 138 -23.33 -29.24 -17.00
C VAL A 138 -23.60 -30.27 -18.08
N CYS A 139 -24.70 -31.02 -17.92
CA CYS A 139 -25.13 -31.98 -18.93
C CYS A 139 -25.94 -31.30 -20.04
N ILE A 140 -25.40 -31.25 -21.25
CA ILE A 140 -26.04 -30.69 -22.44
C ILE A 140 -25.96 -31.74 -23.55
N ASP A 141 -27.11 -32.12 -24.13
CA ASP A 141 -27.20 -33.11 -25.21
C ASP A 141 -26.46 -34.43 -24.91
N ALA A 142 -26.65 -34.94 -23.69
CA ALA A 142 -26.01 -36.14 -23.16
C ALA A 142 -24.48 -36.08 -23.11
N ARG A 143 -23.90 -34.88 -22.98
CA ARG A 143 -22.46 -34.65 -22.83
C ARG A 143 -22.18 -33.68 -21.70
N CYS A 144 -21.16 -33.96 -20.91
CA CYS A 144 -20.65 -32.99 -19.94
C CYS A 144 -19.91 -31.87 -20.67
N VAL A 145 -20.37 -30.63 -20.49
CA VAL A 145 -19.76 -29.42 -21.05
C VAL A 145 -19.37 -28.51 -19.89
N LEU A 146 -18.15 -27.98 -19.93
CA LEU A 146 -17.70 -26.97 -18.96
C LEU A 146 -18.30 -25.61 -19.32
N VAL A 147 -18.93 -24.98 -18.33
CA VAL A 147 -19.45 -23.61 -18.42
C VAL A 147 -18.94 -22.79 -17.23
N PRO A 148 -18.84 -21.46 -17.36
CA PRO A 148 -18.52 -20.60 -16.22
C PRO A 148 -19.47 -20.83 -15.04
N ALA A 149 -18.91 -20.89 -13.84
CA ALA A 149 -19.66 -20.89 -12.60
C ALA A 149 -20.48 -19.60 -12.45
N ARG A 150 -21.46 -19.63 -11.54
CA ARG A 150 -22.27 -18.46 -11.23
C ARG A 150 -21.42 -17.36 -10.59
N LEU A 151 -21.71 -16.11 -10.95
CA LEU A 151 -21.15 -14.92 -10.28
C LEU A 151 -21.38 -15.02 -8.77
N GLY A 152 -20.34 -14.74 -7.98
CA GLY A 152 -20.42 -14.73 -6.51
C GLY A 152 -20.34 -16.12 -5.87
N LEU A 153 -20.13 -17.19 -6.64
CA LEU A 153 -19.80 -18.50 -6.07
C LEU A 153 -18.42 -18.42 -5.43
N GLY A 154 -18.29 -18.82 -4.17
CA GLY A 154 -17.00 -18.86 -3.48
C GLY A 154 -16.00 -19.76 -4.19
N CYS A 155 -14.77 -19.29 -4.28
CA CYS A 155 -13.63 -19.99 -4.86
C CYS A 155 -12.36 -19.63 -4.06
N ASP A 156 -11.22 -20.10 -4.54
CA ASP A 156 -9.90 -19.75 -4.02
C ASP A 156 -9.03 -19.52 -5.26
N ASP A 157 -8.53 -18.30 -5.43
CA ASP A 157 -7.68 -17.95 -6.59
C ASP A 157 -6.20 -18.31 -6.35
N GLY A 158 -5.89 -18.81 -5.16
CA GLY A 158 -4.57 -19.24 -4.72
C GLY A 158 -3.66 -18.10 -4.31
N SER A 159 -4.15 -16.85 -4.28
CA SER A 159 -3.36 -15.69 -3.86
C SER A 159 -3.48 -15.48 -2.36
N PHE A 160 -2.37 -15.18 -1.69
CA PHE A 160 -2.38 -14.89 -0.26
C PHE A 160 -3.04 -13.54 0.05
N CYS A 161 -2.74 -12.51 -0.75
CA CYS A 161 -3.16 -11.13 -0.54
C CYS A 161 -4.62 -10.84 -0.90
N THR A 162 -5.42 -11.88 -1.11
CA THR A 162 -6.85 -11.75 -1.31
C THR A 162 -7.64 -12.53 -0.28
N LEU A 163 -8.85 -12.06 -0.03
CA LEU A 163 -9.83 -12.68 0.83
C LEU A 163 -11.15 -12.81 0.08
N GLU A 164 -11.97 -13.75 0.57
CA GLU A 164 -13.36 -13.94 0.14
C GLU A 164 -13.50 -14.08 -1.38
N ASP A 165 -12.63 -14.87 -2.02
CA ASP A 165 -12.61 -14.96 -3.47
C ASP A 165 -13.92 -15.52 -4.03
N VAL A 166 -14.35 -14.93 -5.14
CA VAL A 166 -15.59 -15.27 -5.82
C VAL A 166 -15.43 -15.38 -7.33
N CYS A 167 -16.22 -16.25 -7.93
CA CYS A 167 -16.25 -16.37 -9.38
C CYS A 167 -16.88 -15.12 -10.02
N ASP A 168 -16.27 -14.63 -11.11
CA ASP A 168 -16.71 -13.43 -11.84
C ASP A 168 -17.88 -13.68 -12.82
N GLY A 169 -18.33 -14.94 -12.94
CA GLY A 169 -19.35 -15.38 -13.89
C GLY A 169 -18.85 -15.65 -15.31
N ARG A 170 -17.55 -15.49 -15.57
CA ARG A 170 -16.88 -15.76 -16.86
C ARG A 170 -15.80 -16.85 -16.76
N GLY A 171 -15.57 -17.37 -15.57
CA GLY A 171 -14.66 -18.49 -15.31
C GLY A 171 -13.41 -18.08 -14.52
N ALA A 172 -13.25 -16.81 -14.17
CA ALA A 172 -12.17 -16.37 -13.30
C ALA A 172 -12.62 -16.42 -11.83
N CYS A 173 -11.75 -16.93 -10.97
CA CYS A 173 -11.83 -16.66 -9.53
C CYS A 173 -11.15 -15.31 -9.29
N ILE A 174 -11.83 -14.39 -8.62
CA ILE A 174 -11.30 -13.07 -8.29
C ILE A 174 -11.42 -12.85 -6.79
N GLY A 175 -10.28 -12.57 -6.17
CA GLY A 175 -10.21 -12.11 -4.80
C GLY A 175 -10.36 -10.62 -4.63
N GLY A 176 -10.64 -10.21 -3.39
CA GLY A 176 -10.64 -8.81 -2.98
C GLY A 176 -10.17 -8.65 -1.53
N GLY A 177 -10.21 -7.43 -1.01
CA GLY A 177 -9.72 -7.16 0.35
C GLY A 177 -8.21 -7.31 0.49
N ASP A 178 -7.76 -7.45 1.73
CA ASP A 178 -6.36 -7.62 2.13
C ASP A 178 -6.37 -8.40 3.47
N PRO A 179 -5.65 -9.53 3.61
CA PRO A 179 -5.55 -10.28 4.86
C PRO A 179 -4.71 -9.58 5.93
N CYS A 180 -3.90 -8.60 5.55
CA CYS A 180 -2.92 -7.98 6.42
C CYS A 180 -3.53 -6.88 7.30
N PRO A 181 -2.91 -6.59 8.46
CA PRO A 181 -3.32 -5.46 9.28
C PRO A 181 -3.19 -4.16 8.48
N ALA A 182 -4.02 -3.18 8.82
CA ALA A 182 -3.77 -1.82 8.36
C ALA A 182 -2.52 -1.27 9.06
N SER A 183 -1.82 -0.34 8.39
CA SER A 183 -0.74 0.47 8.96
C SER A 183 -1.10 0.93 10.38
N ASP A 184 -0.29 0.56 11.37
CA ASP A 184 -0.57 0.88 12.78
C ASP A 184 0.02 2.22 13.22
N GLY A 185 0.80 2.84 12.33
CA GLY A 185 1.37 4.17 12.50
C GLY A 185 2.66 4.17 13.32
N ASP A 186 3.31 3.02 13.51
CA ASP A 186 4.66 2.98 14.04
C ASP A 186 5.70 3.39 12.97
N GLY A 187 6.99 3.26 13.27
CA GLY A 187 8.07 3.67 12.38
C GLY A 187 8.48 2.61 11.34
N ASP A 188 7.95 1.40 11.46
CA ASP A 188 8.20 0.29 10.55
C ASP A 188 7.11 0.30 9.48
N CYS A 189 7.42 0.88 8.32
CA CYS A 189 6.46 1.00 7.21
C CYS A 189 6.30 -0.35 6.49
N SER A 190 5.72 -1.37 7.13
CA SER A 190 5.87 -2.78 6.71
C SER A 190 4.62 -3.65 6.80
N GLU A 191 3.42 -3.08 6.88
CA GLU A 191 2.20 -3.83 7.21
C GLU A 191 1.47 -4.33 5.95
N SER A 192 1.98 -3.97 4.77
CA SER A 192 1.39 -4.31 3.49
C SER A 192 1.61 -5.78 3.11
N CYS A 193 0.72 -6.29 2.27
CA CYS A 193 0.75 -7.69 1.86
C CYS A 193 1.83 -7.99 0.80
N ASP A 194 2.64 -9.02 1.04
CA ASP A 194 3.59 -9.60 0.10
C ASP A 194 3.08 -10.96 -0.42
N GLU A 195 2.62 -10.95 -1.67
CA GLU A 195 2.13 -12.15 -2.38
C GLU A 195 3.25 -13.13 -2.74
N VAL A 196 4.50 -12.68 -2.82
CA VAL A 196 5.62 -13.54 -3.20
C VAL A 196 6.05 -14.41 -2.02
N THR A 197 5.94 -13.89 -0.80
CA THR A 197 6.34 -14.57 0.43
C THR A 197 5.19 -15.04 1.30
N ASP A 198 3.94 -14.75 0.92
CA ASP A 198 2.73 -15.01 1.71
C ASP A 198 2.82 -14.40 3.12
N THR A 199 3.27 -13.14 3.21
CA THR A 199 3.47 -12.42 4.48
C THR A 199 2.88 -11.01 4.47
N CYS A 200 2.75 -10.42 5.65
CA CYS A 200 2.35 -9.03 5.85
C CYS A 200 3.56 -8.20 6.29
N THR A 201 4.56 -8.15 5.42
CA THR A 201 5.87 -7.52 5.69
C THR A 201 6.35 -6.70 4.50
N ALA A 202 5.47 -6.41 3.53
CA ALA A 202 5.82 -5.57 2.39
C ALA A 202 5.80 -4.11 2.81
N ASP A 203 6.60 -3.30 2.12
CA ASP A 203 6.66 -1.87 2.37
C ASP A 203 5.29 -1.20 2.18
N ASP A 204 4.92 -0.40 3.17
CA ASP A 204 3.73 0.42 3.11
C ASP A 204 3.80 1.47 2.01
N ALA A 205 2.63 1.76 1.40
CA ALA A 205 2.53 2.72 0.32
C ALA A 205 3.07 4.11 0.72
N ALA A 206 3.66 4.80 -0.25
CA ALA A 206 4.16 6.15 -0.02
C ALA A 206 3.02 7.09 0.44
N GLY A 207 3.25 7.82 1.53
CA GLY A 207 2.29 8.75 2.12
C GLY A 207 1.43 8.18 3.24
N THR A 208 1.48 6.87 3.50
CA THR A 208 0.86 6.23 4.67
C THR A 208 1.39 6.89 5.95
N PRO A 209 0.51 7.28 6.90
CA PRO A 209 0.94 7.84 8.18
C PRO A 209 1.79 6.83 8.96
N CYS A 210 2.87 7.31 9.56
CA CYS A 210 3.77 6.55 10.43
C CYS A 210 4.28 7.50 11.53
N ASP A 211 5.17 7.01 12.40
CA ASP A 211 5.86 7.79 13.44
C ASP A 211 7.36 7.47 13.37
N ASP A 212 8.19 8.44 12.97
CA ASP A 212 9.64 8.21 12.84
C ASP A 212 10.39 8.27 14.19
N GLY A 213 9.66 8.52 15.28
CA GLY A 213 10.15 8.58 16.65
C GLY A 213 10.96 9.83 16.96
N LEU A 214 10.96 10.83 16.08
CA LEU A 214 11.64 12.09 16.25
C LEU A 214 10.64 13.17 16.69
N PHE A 215 11.01 13.97 17.69
CA PHE A 215 10.14 15.01 18.21
C PHE A 215 10.05 16.21 17.27
N CYS A 216 11.14 16.59 16.61
CA CYS A 216 11.25 17.75 15.73
C CYS A 216 10.65 17.54 14.35
N THR A 217 9.92 16.46 14.16
CA THR A 217 9.09 16.18 12.99
C THR A 217 7.64 16.03 13.43
N ALA A 218 6.76 16.80 12.81
CA ALA A 218 5.34 16.85 13.19
C ALA A 218 4.44 16.03 12.25
N THR A 219 4.91 15.78 11.02
CA THR A 219 4.18 15.02 10.01
C THR A 219 5.08 13.93 9.43
N ASP A 220 4.82 12.69 9.81
CA ASP A 220 5.62 11.56 9.34
C ASP A 220 4.84 10.67 8.39
N ARG A 221 5.53 10.23 7.32
CA ARG A 221 4.95 9.43 6.25
C ARG A 221 5.93 8.41 5.70
N CYS A 222 5.40 7.24 5.37
CA CYS A 222 6.15 6.20 4.68
C CYS A 222 6.60 6.67 3.31
N ASN A 223 7.83 6.32 2.92
CA ASN A 223 8.40 6.67 1.62
C ASN A 223 8.06 5.67 0.50
N GLY A 224 7.35 4.57 0.79
CA GLY A 224 7.09 3.50 -0.19
C GLY A 224 8.23 2.49 -0.35
N ALA A 225 9.25 2.56 0.51
CA ALA A 225 10.45 1.72 0.49
C ALA A 225 10.89 1.35 1.93
N GLY A 226 9.91 1.20 2.84
CA GLY A 226 10.14 0.69 4.20
C GLY A 226 10.77 1.69 5.16
N SER A 227 10.69 3.01 4.91
CA SER A 227 11.14 4.01 5.88
C SER A 227 10.08 5.07 6.16
N CYS A 228 9.86 5.34 7.44
CA CYS A 228 9.11 6.49 7.90
C CYS A 228 9.99 7.74 7.83
N LEU A 229 9.51 8.78 7.14
CA LEU A 229 10.22 10.05 7.02
C LEU A 229 9.37 11.15 7.66
N GLY A 230 9.93 11.81 8.66
CA GLY A 230 9.34 13.00 9.26
C GLY A 230 9.65 14.29 8.52
N ALA A 231 8.71 15.22 8.66
CA ALA A 231 8.77 16.57 8.13
C ALA A 231 8.01 17.54 9.04
N ASP A 232 8.19 18.84 8.76
CA ASP A 232 7.62 19.96 9.50
C ASP A 232 8.11 20.05 10.95
N ASP A 233 8.66 21.20 11.34
CA ASP A 233 9.09 21.44 12.72
C ASP A 233 7.85 21.80 13.59
N PRO A 234 7.61 21.12 14.73
CA PRO A 234 6.49 21.46 15.63
C PRO A 234 6.71 22.74 16.45
N CYS A 235 7.95 23.22 16.53
CA CYS A 235 8.32 24.36 17.36
C CYS A 235 8.06 25.70 16.63
N PRO A 236 7.91 26.80 17.39
CA PRO A 236 7.71 28.12 16.80
C PRO A 236 8.88 28.53 15.88
N GLY A 237 10.09 28.10 16.24
CA GLY A 237 11.33 28.57 15.65
C GLY A 237 11.56 30.06 15.94
N PRO A 238 12.57 30.68 15.32
CA PRO A 238 12.94 32.06 15.60
C PRO A 238 11.82 33.03 15.22
N ASP A 239 11.27 33.74 16.21
CA ASP A 239 10.12 34.62 16.00
C ASP A 239 10.48 36.12 15.94
N GLY A 240 11.75 36.44 16.18
CA GLY A 240 12.26 37.80 16.15
C GLY A 240 12.18 38.54 17.47
N ASP A 241 11.89 37.87 18.58
CA ASP A 241 11.93 38.42 19.93
C ASP A 241 13.32 38.22 20.61
N PRO A 242 13.56 38.72 21.84
CA PRO A 242 14.87 38.59 22.49
C PRO A 242 15.20 37.19 23.03
N ASP A 243 14.25 36.27 23.02
CA ASP A 243 14.47 34.84 23.26
C ASP A 243 15.14 34.25 22.02
N CYS A 244 16.12 33.38 22.25
CA CYS A 244 16.88 32.70 21.21
C CYS A 244 16.91 31.20 21.51
N SER A 245 15.87 30.68 22.16
CA SER A 245 15.74 29.29 22.61
C SER A 245 14.36 28.73 22.29
N GLU A 246 13.93 28.88 21.03
CA GLU A 246 12.57 28.50 20.57
C GLU A 246 12.60 27.48 19.44
N SER A 247 13.81 27.08 19.03
CA SER A 247 14.05 26.06 18.04
C SER A 247 13.92 24.67 18.67
N CYS A 248 13.76 23.66 17.82
CA CYS A 248 13.56 22.32 18.29
C CYS A 248 14.87 21.66 18.77
N ASP A 249 14.81 20.99 19.93
CA ASP A 249 15.88 20.14 20.47
C ASP A 249 15.38 18.70 20.60
N GLU A 250 15.88 17.83 19.71
CA GLU A 250 15.59 16.38 19.73
C GLU A 250 16.16 15.66 20.95
N ALA A 251 17.23 16.17 21.56
CA ALA A 251 17.83 15.48 22.70
C ALA A 251 16.97 15.64 23.97
N SER A 252 16.18 16.70 24.03
CA SER A 252 15.31 17.04 25.16
C SER A 252 13.81 16.84 24.87
N ASP A 253 13.44 16.50 23.63
CA ASP A 253 12.06 16.47 23.12
C ASP A 253 11.31 17.79 23.45
N ALA A 254 11.95 18.93 23.20
CA ALA A 254 11.43 20.24 23.58
C ALA A 254 11.72 21.35 22.57
N CYS A 255 10.93 22.42 22.67
CA CYS A 255 11.13 23.67 21.92
C CYS A 255 11.90 24.68 22.78
N ASP A 256 13.05 24.25 23.29
CA ASP A 256 13.98 25.07 24.08
C ASP A 256 15.41 25.07 23.50
N GLY A 257 15.54 24.62 22.25
CA GLY A 257 16.80 24.59 21.52
C GLY A 257 17.22 25.98 21.04
N ASP A 258 18.53 26.22 21.06
CA ASP A 258 19.12 27.47 20.60
C ASP A 258 18.73 27.77 19.14
N ASP A 259 18.30 29.01 18.89
CA ASP A 259 17.97 29.48 17.56
C ASP A 259 19.21 29.50 16.64
N PRO A 260 19.03 29.28 15.32
CA PRO A 260 20.11 29.37 14.36
C PRO A 260 20.86 30.69 14.49
N SER A 261 22.20 30.62 14.54
CA SER A 261 22.99 31.84 14.69
C SER A 261 22.77 32.81 13.53
N GLY A 262 22.50 34.07 13.87
CA GLY A 262 22.12 35.10 12.90
C GLY A 262 20.62 35.32 12.74
N SER A 263 19.76 34.52 13.38
CA SER A 263 18.33 34.82 13.52
C SER A 263 18.12 36.17 14.18
N ASP A 264 17.14 36.95 13.71
CA ASP A 264 16.81 38.26 14.30
C ASP A 264 16.32 38.08 15.75
N CYS A 265 16.71 38.96 16.68
CA CYS A 265 16.24 38.88 18.06
C CYS A 265 15.92 40.23 18.73
N GLY A 266 14.69 40.71 18.58
CA GLY A 266 14.16 41.84 19.35
C GLY A 266 14.70 43.23 18.99
N GLY A 267 15.23 43.46 17.78
CA GLY A 267 15.63 44.81 17.36
C GLY A 267 16.52 44.93 16.13
N VAL A 268 16.87 46.16 15.78
CA VAL A 268 17.80 46.46 14.67
C VAL A 268 19.21 46.01 15.04
N CYS A 269 19.75 45.05 14.27
CA CYS A 269 21.08 44.43 14.44
C CYS A 269 21.28 43.51 15.65
N ASN A 270 20.21 43.06 16.29
CA ASN A 270 20.32 42.01 17.29
C ASN A 270 20.16 40.67 16.60
N THR A 271 21.07 39.74 16.88
CA THR A 271 20.99 38.38 16.34
C THR A 271 21.34 37.35 17.39
N CYS A 272 20.72 36.18 17.31
CA CYS A 272 21.07 35.03 18.13
C CYS A 272 22.51 34.56 17.83
N ASP A 273 23.28 34.25 18.87
CA ASP A 273 24.61 33.65 18.75
C ASP A 273 24.54 32.10 18.76
N VAL A 274 25.68 31.42 18.92
CA VAL A 274 25.74 29.94 18.96
C VAL A 274 25.40 29.35 20.34
N ASN A 275 25.09 30.19 21.33
CA ASN A 275 24.81 29.79 22.71
C ASN A 275 23.41 30.28 23.15
N GLY A 276 22.50 30.54 22.21
CA GLY A 276 21.15 31.03 22.51
C GLY A 276 21.12 32.43 23.12
N SER A 277 22.15 33.26 22.91
CA SER A 277 22.19 34.63 23.44
C SER A 277 21.80 35.64 22.36
N CYS A 278 20.84 36.50 22.69
CA CYS A 278 20.49 37.64 21.85
C CYS A 278 21.49 38.79 22.04
N ASP A 279 22.41 38.95 21.08
CA ASP A 279 23.47 39.94 21.15
C ASP A 279 23.42 40.92 19.98
N VAL A 280 23.85 42.16 20.25
CA VAL A 280 24.09 43.13 19.17
C VAL A 280 25.28 42.64 18.37
N PHE A 281 25.08 42.30 17.10
CA PHE A 281 26.20 42.06 16.20
C PHE A 281 27.01 43.37 16.12
N ARG A 282 28.21 43.38 16.73
CA ARG A 282 28.93 44.61 17.10
C ARG A 282 29.39 45.47 15.88
N PRO A 283 30.02 46.62 16.14
CA PRO A 283 29.61 47.96 15.76
C PRO A 283 30.05 48.34 14.34
N GLY A 284 29.11 48.68 13.46
CA GLY A 284 29.40 49.22 12.13
C GLY A 284 28.42 48.82 11.01
N GLN A 285 27.53 47.85 11.28
CA GLN A 285 26.50 47.40 10.35
C GLN A 285 25.10 47.99 10.63
N CYS A 286 24.94 48.74 11.72
CA CYS A 286 23.71 49.47 12.01
C CYS A 286 23.82 50.90 11.46
N PRO A 287 22.90 51.32 10.58
CA PRO A 287 22.85 52.70 10.09
C PRO A 287 22.54 53.72 11.19
#